data_AF-A0A078KX95-F1
#
_entry.id   AF-A0A078KX95-F1
#
_cell.length_a   1.000
_cell.length_b   1.000
_cell.length_c   1.000
_cell.angle_alpha   90.00
_cell.angle_beta   90.00
_cell.angle_gamma   90.00
#
_symmetry.space_group_name_H-M   'P 1'
#
loop_
_entity.id
_entity.type
_entity.pdbx_description
1 polymer ?
#
loop_
_entity_poly.entity_id
_entity_poly.type
_entity_poly.pdbx_seq_one_letter_code
_entity_poly.pdbx_strand_id
1 'polypeptide(L)'
;MKFFKSKLSYDLVLIFFLTLNLIGFSGAVRAEKYLLCGPDEDGCYRDIYVWCSCIPYDELHGEQPYCLDFDELRCHPLSSMPGCSPSLTFKNQASCLGVIFQSEPTPGCKKTTRMFCERYRIPNCDMDGYPESCRS
;
A
#
# COMPACT_ATOMS: atom_id res chain seq x y z
N MET A 1 27.17 36.36 -53.57
CA MET A 1 25.81 36.67 -53.03
C MET A 1 24.94 35.44 -53.27
N LYS A 2 24.27 34.77 -52.33
CA LYS A 2 23.99 34.98 -50.89
C LYS A 2 23.91 33.59 -50.22
N PHE A 3 24.42 33.51 -49.01
CA PHE A 3 24.29 32.41 -48.05
C PHE A 3 22.82 32.15 -47.70
N PHE A 4 22.28 30.97 -48.01
CA PHE A 4 20.93 30.59 -47.57
C PHE A 4 20.79 29.06 -47.53
N LYS A 5 21.50 28.36 -46.63
CA LYS A 5 21.26 26.91 -46.44
C LYS A 5 21.78 26.31 -45.13
N SER A 6 21.81 27.08 -44.04
CA SER A 6 22.37 26.57 -42.76
C SER A 6 21.53 26.86 -41.52
N LYS A 7 20.55 27.78 -41.54
CA LYS A 7 19.76 28.08 -40.33
C LYS A 7 18.66 27.06 -40.01
N LEU A 8 18.05 26.44 -41.03
CA LEU A 8 16.87 25.59 -40.82
C LEU A 8 17.16 24.24 -40.13
N SER A 9 18.42 23.82 -40.06
CA SER A 9 18.80 22.51 -39.50
C SER A 9 19.05 22.55 -37.99
N TYR A 10 19.46 23.70 -37.43
CA TYR A 10 19.79 23.79 -36.01
C TYR A 10 18.54 24.02 -35.14
N ASP A 11 17.57 24.79 -35.64
CA ASP A 11 16.32 25.07 -34.92
C ASP A 11 15.48 23.79 -34.73
N LEU A 12 15.43 22.92 -35.74
CA LEU A 12 14.73 21.62 -35.68
C LEU A 12 15.38 20.64 -34.70
N VAL A 13 16.72 20.60 -34.65
CA VAL A 13 17.48 19.78 -33.71
C VAL A 13 17.29 20.28 -32.28
N LEU A 14 17.31 21.60 -32.06
CA LEU A 14 17.10 22.21 -30.75
C LEU A 14 15.68 21.93 -30.22
N ILE A 15 14.65 22.04 -31.07
CA ILE A 15 13.27 21.70 -30.71
C ILE A 15 13.14 20.21 -30.34
N PHE A 16 13.81 19.31 -31.07
CA PHE A 16 13.81 17.88 -30.79
C PHE A 16 14.48 17.54 -29.44
N PHE A 17 15.59 18.20 -29.11
CA PHE A 17 16.23 18.05 -27.79
C PHE A 17 15.39 18.65 -26.65
N LEU A 18 14.69 19.77 -26.88
CA LEU A 18 13.79 20.38 -25.89
C LEU A 18 12.55 19.51 -25.61
N THR A 19 11.96 18.87 -26.64
CA THR A 19 10.78 18.01 -26.45
C THR A 19 11.12 16.64 -25.86
N LEU A 20 12.28 16.05 -26.16
CA LEU A 20 12.71 14.80 -25.52
C LEU A 20 12.97 14.95 -24.01
N ASN A 21 13.46 16.10 -23.56
CA ASN A 21 13.69 16.34 -22.13
C ASN A 21 12.40 16.58 -21.33
N LEU A 22 11.31 17.04 -21.99
CA LEU A 22 10.01 17.26 -21.33
C LEU A 22 9.18 15.99 -21.13
N ILE A 23 9.46 14.91 -21.88
CA ILE A 23 8.72 13.64 -21.79
C ILE A 23 9.27 12.72 -20.70
N GLY A 24 10.49 12.98 -20.19
CA GLY A 24 11.18 12.12 -19.22
C GLY A 24 10.77 12.22 -17.75
N PHE A 25 9.91 13.17 -17.37
CA PHE A 25 9.56 13.43 -15.97
C PHE A 25 8.09 13.12 -15.64
N SER A 26 7.52 12.11 -16.27
CA SER A 26 6.32 11.47 -15.70
C SER A 26 6.77 10.49 -14.62
N GLY A 27 7.19 11.02 -13.47
CA GLY A 27 7.39 10.21 -12.28
C GLY A 27 6.06 9.55 -11.96
N ALA A 28 5.94 8.25 -12.26
CA ALA A 28 4.77 7.48 -11.89
C ALA A 28 4.65 7.52 -10.36
N VAL A 29 3.75 8.35 -9.84
CA VAL A 29 3.41 8.37 -8.42
C VAL A 29 2.77 7.02 -8.13
N ARG A 30 3.55 6.08 -7.61
CA ARG A 30 3.06 4.77 -7.18
C ARG A 30 2.08 5.03 -6.04
N ALA A 31 0.79 4.82 -6.30
CA ALA A 31 -0.23 4.99 -5.27
C ALA A 31 0.04 4.00 -4.12
N GLU A 32 0.33 4.53 -2.93
CA GLU A 32 0.53 3.73 -1.74
C GLU A 32 -0.73 2.91 -1.42
N LYS A 33 -0.56 1.59 -1.29
CA LYS A 33 -1.63 0.64 -1.01
C LYS A 33 -1.75 0.41 0.48
N TYR A 34 -2.99 0.34 0.95
CA TYR A 34 -3.33 0.09 2.35
C TYR A 34 -4.34 -1.06 2.42
N LEU A 35 -4.44 -1.66 3.59
CA LEU A 35 -5.46 -2.61 3.98
C LEU A 35 -6.41 -1.92 4.95
N LEU A 36 -7.70 -1.98 4.64
CA LEU A 36 -8.78 -1.46 5.44
C LEU A 36 -9.38 -2.62 6.25
N CYS A 37 -9.12 -2.61 7.54
CA CYS A 37 -9.63 -3.60 8.49
C CYS A 37 -10.78 -3.00 9.29
N GLY A 38 -11.88 -3.76 9.44
CA GLY A 38 -12.98 -3.38 10.32
C GLY A 38 -12.70 -3.78 11.78
N PRO A 39 -13.52 -3.31 12.73
CA PRO A 39 -13.44 -3.70 14.13
C PRO A 39 -14.09 -5.06 14.45
N ASP A 40 -14.70 -5.72 13.47
CA ASP A 40 -15.53 -6.91 13.64
C ASP A 40 -15.52 -7.82 12.40
N GLU A 41 -16.09 -9.02 12.50
CA GLU A 41 -16.03 -10.08 11.47
C GLU A 41 -16.60 -9.67 10.09
N ASP A 42 -17.53 -8.71 10.08
CA ASP A 42 -18.13 -8.16 8.85
C ASP A 42 -17.16 -7.25 8.07
N GLY A 43 -15.99 -6.97 8.63
CA GLY A 43 -15.00 -6.08 8.07
C GLY A 43 -15.43 -4.62 8.08
N CYS A 44 -14.92 -3.83 7.13
CA CYS A 44 -15.11 -2.38 7.12
C CYS A 44 -16.06 -1.91 6.01
N TYR A 45 -17.15 -1.24 6.39
CA TYR A 45 -18.15 -0.66 5.48
C TYR A 45 -18.44 0.82 5.81
N ARG A 46 -19.14 1.50 4.90
CA ARG A 46 -19.24 2.97 4.84
C ARG A 46 -19.61 3.63 6.16
N ASP A 47 -20.57 3.06 6.87
CA ASP A 47 -21.16 3.69 8.05
C ASP A 47 -20.29 3.55 9.31
N ILE A 48 -19.22 2.76 9.24
CA ILE A 48 -18.32 2.47 10.35
C ILE A 48 -16.86 2.85 10.09
N TYR A 49 -16.55 3.60 9.02
CA TYR A 49 -15.16 3.96 8.66
C TYR A 49 -14.36 4.61 9.80
N VAL A 50 -15.02 5.35 10.70
CA VAL A 50 -14.39 5.95 11.88
C VAL A 50 -13.85 4.92 12.89
N TRP A 51 -14.38 3.69 12.87
CA TRP A 51 -13.96 2.57 13.71
C TRP A 51 -13.05 1.59 12.97
N CYS A 52 -12.78 1.82 11.69
CA CYS A 52 -11.87 1.00 10.91
C CYS A 52 -10.42 1.44 11.11
N SER A 53 -9.51 0.59 10.68
CA SER A 53 -8.07 0.86 10.69
C SER A 53 -7.48 0.73 9.29
N CYS A 54 -6.59 1.66 8.94
CA CYS A 54 -5.80 1.61 7.72
C CYS A 54 -4.37 1.16 8.04
N ILE A 55 -3.96 0.04 7.46
CA ILE A 55 -2.64 -0.55 7.65
C ILE A 55 -1.87 -0.53 6.32
N PRO A 56 -0.63 -0.04 6.27
CA PRO A 56 0.18 -0.10 5.06
C PRO A 56 0.28 -1.53 4.50
N TYR A 57 0.09 -1.69 3.19
CA TYR A 57 0.23 -2.99 2.53
C TYR A 57 1.70 -3.23 2.20
N ASP A 58 2.26 -4.36 2.65
CA ASP A 58 3.59 -4.79 2.25
C ASP A 58 3.54 -5.26 0.79
N GLU A 59 3.98 -4.41 -0.13
CA GLU A 59 3.94 -4.74 -1.55
C GLU A 59 4.93 -5.83 -1.98
N LEU A 60 5.91 -6.18 -1.14
CA LEU A 60 6.92 -7.18 -1.44
C LEU A 60 6.47 -8.58 -1.00
N HIS A 61 5.89 -8.69 0.21
CA HIS A 61 5.50 -9.98 0.78
C HIS A 61 4.00 -10.12 1.04
N GLY A 62 3.19 -9.09 0.84
CA GLY A 62 1.79 -9.07 1.28
C GLY A 62 0.84 -10.05 0.60
N GLU A 63 1.29 -10.82 -0.40
CA GLU A 63 0.57 -11.99 -0.96
C GLU A 63 1.18 -13.34 -0.53
N GLN A 64 2.32 -13.32 0.15
CA GLN A 64 2.99 -14.50 0.70
C GLN A 64 2.43 -14.79 2.10
N PRO A 65 2.62 -16.02 2.62
CA PRO A 65 2.15 -16.35 3.97
C PRO A 65 2.71 -15.43 5.05
N TYR A 66 1.86 -15.12 6.03
CA TYR A 66 2.19 -14.29 7.19
C TYR A 66 2.00 -15.09 8.48
N CYS A 67 2.84 -14.81 9.47
CA CYS A 67 2.72 -15.32 10.83
C CYS A 67 2.03 -14.27 11.71
N LEU A 68 1.07 -14.73 12.51
CA LEU A 68 0.54 -13.96 13.64
C LEU A 68 1.42 -14.20 14.86
N ASP A 69 2.06 -13.14 15.33
CA ASP A 69 2.55 -13.06 16.71
C ASP A 69 1.35 -12.72 17.60
N PHE A 70 0.85 -13.73 18.31
CA PHE A 70 -0.34 -13.60 19.15
C PHE A 70 -0.05 -12.81 20.43
N ASP A 71 1.18 -12.83 20.93
CA ASP A 71 1.55 -12.15 22.16
C ASP A 71 1.67 -10.63 21.93
N GLU A 72 2.22 -10.22 20.79
CA GLU A 72 2.35 -8.81 20.42
C GLU A 72 1.17 -8.27 19.60
N LEU A 73 0.27 -9.15 19.15
CA LEU A 73 -0.80 -8.85 18.18
C LEU A 73 -0.25 -8.18 16.92
N ARG A 74 0.72 -8.86 16.28
CA ARG A 74 1.42 -8.38 15.08
C ARG A 74 1.47 -9.42 14.00
N CYS A 75 1.52 -8.95 12.76
CA CYS A 75 1.60 -9.78 11.58
C CYS A 75 2.92 -9.56 10.85
N HIS A 76 3.69 -10.64 10.70
CA HIS A 76 4.99 -10.62 10.06
C HIS A 76 5.02 -11.55 8.84
N PRO A 77 5.77 -11.23 7.76
CA PRO A 77 6.02 -12.19 6.70
C PRO A 77 6.58 -13.49 7.28
N LEU A 78 6.07 -14.65 6.86
CA LEU A 78 6.51 -15.94 7.40
C LEU A 78 8.02 -16.16 7.24
N SER A 79 8.62 -15.59 6.17
CA SER A 79 10.06 -15.61 5.93
C SER A 79 10.91 -14.94 7.02
N SER A 80 10.31 -14.03 7.80
CA SER A 80 10.97 -13.31 8.90
C SER A 80 10.80 -13.97 10.27
N MET A 81 9.89 -14.95 10.39
CA MET A 81 9.62 -15.68 11.63
C MET A 81 9.78 -17.20 11.42
N PRO A 82 11.02 -17.70 11.32
CA PRO A 82 11.27 -19.14 11.21
C PRO A 82 10.81 -19.84 12.50
N GLY A 83 9.84 -20.76 12.36
CA GLY A 83 9.25 -21.48 13.51
C GLY A 83 7.83 -21.04 13.89
N CYS A 84 7.21 -20.15 13.11
CA CYS A 84 5.80 -19.85 13.27
C CYS A 84 4.95 -21.13 13.26
N SER A 85 4.04 -21.26 14.23
CA SER A 85 3.10 -22.39 14.27
C SER A 85 2.24 -22.40 12.99
N PRO A 86 1.98 -23.57 12.39
CA PRO A 86 1.02 -23.67 11.28
C PRO A 86 -0.37 -23.12 11.63
N SER A 87 -0.78 -23.19 12.90
CA SER A 87 -2.06 -22.66 13.38
C SER A 87 -2.12 -21.13 13.44
N LEU A 88 -0.96 -20.47 13.43
CA LEU A 88 -0.80 -19.01 13.43
C LEU A 88 -0.30 -18.50 12.08
N THR A 89 -0.26 -19.36 11.06
CA THR A 89 0.14 -19.00 9.71
C THR A 89 -1.08 -18.74 8.85
N PHE A 90 -1.12 -17.58 8.22
CA PHE A 90 -2.21 -17.12 7.37
C PHE A 90 -1.73 -16.96 5.93
N LYS A 91 -2.67 -17.10 4.99
CA LYS A 91 -2.36 -17.09 3.55
C LYS A 91 -1.62 -15.83 3.08
N ASN A 92 -1.90 -14.68 3.69
CA ASN A 92 -1.34 -13.38 3.33
C ASN A 92 -1.52 -12.34 4.45
N GLN A 93 -0.93 -11.15 4.27
CA GLN A 93 -1.01 -10.04 5.23
C GLN A 93 -2.46 -9.69 5.57
N ALA A 94 -3.33 -9.61 4.56
CA ALA A 94 -4.74 -9.21 4.73
C ALA A 94 -5.53 -10.18 5.61
N SER A 95 -5.27 -11.49 5.51
CA SER A 95 -5.91 -12.48 6.38
C SER A 95 -5.31 -12.56 7.77
N CYS A 96 -4.00 -12.34 7.92
CA CYS A 96 -3.38 -12.25 9.23
C CYS A 96 -3.96 -11.07 10.02
N LEU A 97 -3.98 -9.88 9.41
CA LEU A 97 -4.56 -8.67 10.01
C LEU A 97 -6.07 -8.80 10.23
N GLY A 98 -6.77 -9.60 9.43
CA GLY A 98 -8.16 -9.96 9.68
C GLY A 98 -8.36 -10.54 11.07
N VAL A 99 -7.48 -11.43 11.53
CA VAL A 99 -7.60 -12.01 12.88
C VAL A 99 -7.39 -10.97 13.97
N ILE A 100 -6.45 -10.03 13.80
CA ILE A 100 -6.18 -9.00 14.81
C ILE A 100 -7.36 -8.01 14.93
N PHE A 101 -7.90 -7.55 13.81
CA PHE A 101 -8.86 -6.44 13.80
C PHE A 101 -10.32 -6.88 13.67
N GLN A 102 -10.57 -7.98 12.97
CA GLN A 102 -11.90 -8.48 12.61
C GLN A 102 -12.20 -9.83 13.28
N SER A 103 -11.36 -10.32 14.20
CA SER A 103 -11.48 -11.63 14.86
C SER A 103 -11.42 -12.87 13.95
N GLU A 104 -11.53 -12.72 12.62
CA GLU A 104 -11.54 -13.79 11.64
C GLU A 104 -10.58 -13.51 10.46
N PRO A 105 -9.96 -14.56 9.90
CA PRO A 105 -9.06 -14.39 8.76
C PRO A 105 -9.79 -14.18 7.42
N THR A 106 -11.10 -14.45 7.38
CA THR A 106 -11.94 -14.36 6.18
C THR A 106 -13.31 -13.77 6.54
N PRO A 107 -13.72 -12.65 5.92
CA PRO A 107 -12.99 -11.91 4.89
C PRO A 107 -11.69 -11.28 5.43
N GLY A 108 -10.64 -11.31 4.61
CA GLY A 108 -9.41 -10.57 4.95
C GLY A 108 -9.63 -9.06 4.78
N CYS A 109 -8.74 -8.25 5.36
CA CYS A 109 -8.82 -6.80 5.20
C CYS A 109 -8.81 -6.36 3.73
N LYS A 110 -9.64 -5.37 3.39
CA LYS A 110 -9.86 -4.96 2.00
C LYS A 110 -8.77 -4.00 1.54
N LYS A 111 -8.21 -4.21 0.35
CA LYS A 111 -7.25 -3.26 -0.25
C LYS A 111 -7.90 -1.90 -0.54
N THR A 112 -7.19 -0.84 -0.20
CA THR A 112 -7.56 0.56 -0.43
C THR A 112 -6.32 1.41 -0.74
N THR A 113 -6.49 2.73 -0.81
CA THR A 113 -5.40 3.69 -1.02
C THR A 113 -5.24 4.61 0.18
N ARG A 114 -4.06 5.20 0.35
CA ARG A 114 -3.82 6.24 1.34
C ARG A 114 -4.84 7.39 1.27
N MET A 115 -5.12 7.86 0.05
CA MET A 115 -6.08 8.95 -0.19
C MET A 115 -7.48 8.61 0.32
N PHE A 116 -7.88 7.34 0.28
CA PHE A 116 -9.15 6.90 0.85
C PHE A 116 -9.14 7.02 2.37
N CYS A 117 -8.09 6.51 3.03
CA CYS A 117 -7.93 6.58 4.49
C CYS A 117 -7.96 8.04 4.98
N GLU A 118 -7.20 8.92 4.33
CA GLU A 118 -7.15 10.36 4.64
C GLU A 118 -8.50 11.04 4.41
N ARG A 119 -9.19 10.73 3.31
CA ARG A 119 -10.51 11.32 2.98
C ARG A 119 -11.54 11.02 4.05
N TYR A 120 -11.55 9.80 4.59
CA TYR A 120 -12.51 9.37 5.60
C TYR A 120 -11.97 9.48 7.04
N ARG A 121 -10.77 10.06 7.22
CA ARG A 121 -10.10 10.22 8.53
C ARG A 121 -10.00 8.91 9.31
N ILE A 122 -9.68 7.83 8.60
CA ILE A 122 -9.48 6.51 9.17
C ILE A 122 -8.08 6.50 9.81
N PRO A 123 -7.94 6.08 11.09
CA PRO A 123 -6.65 5.96 11.75
C PRO A 123 -5.67 5.11 10.93
N ASN A 124 -4.41 5.56 10.84
CA ASN A 124 -3.33 4.80 10.23
C ASN A 124 -2.50 4.11 11.29
N CYS A 125 -2.22 2.82 11.11
CA CYS A 125 -1.41 2.01 12.01
C CYS A 125 -0.07 1.65 11.36
N ASP A 126 0.83 1.06 12.13
CA ASP A 126 2.08 0.48 11.62
C ASP A 126 1.80 -0.74 10.72
N MET A 127 2.73 -1.04 9.82
CA MET A 127 2.57 -2.07 8.77
C MET A 127 2.35 -3.49 9.31
N ASP A 128 2.88 -3.77 10.50
CA ASP A 128 2.70 -5.05 11.21
C ASP A 128 1.30 -5.17 11.82
N GLY A 129 0.52 -4.10 11.83
CA GLY A 129 -0.85 -4.08 12.33
C GLY A 129 -0.98 -3.99 13.84
N TYR A 130 0.06 -3.58 14.57
CA TYR A 130 -0.02 -3.44 16.02
C TYR A 130 -1.15 -2.45 16.41
N PRO A 131 -2.22 -2.87 17.12
CA PRO A 131 -3.41 -2.03 17.32
C PRO A 131 -3.15 -0.70 18.04
N GLU A 132 -2.19 -0.66 18.96
CA GLU A 132 -1.87 0.58 19.71
C GLU A 132 -1.04 1.58 18.89
N SER A 133 -0.56 1.19 17.71
CA SER A 133 0.15 2.11 16.80
C SER A 133 -0.79 3.04 16.03
N CYS A 134 -2.10 2.75 16.01
CA CYS A 134 -3.07 3.47 15.21
C CYS A 134 -3.25 4.91 15.67
N ARG A 135 -3.05 5.87 14.76
CA ARG A 135 -3.14 7.32 15.03
C ARG A 135 -4.02 8.03 14.01
N SER A 136 -4.83 8.98 14.50
CA SER A 136 -5.73 9.83 13.70
C SER A 136 -5.03 11.08 13.17
#